data_AF-A0AAJ0U3I7-F1
#
_entry.id   AF-A0AAJ0U3I7-F1
#
_cell.length_a   1.000
_cell.length_b   1.000
_cell.length_c   1.000
_cell.angle_alpha   90.00
_cell.angle_beta   90.00
_cell.angle_gamma   90.00
#
_symmetry.space_group_name_H-M   'P 1'
#
loop_
_entity.id
_entity.type
_entity.pdbx_description
1 polymer ?
#
loop_
_entity_poly.entity_id
_entity_poly.type
_entity_poly.pdbx_seq_one_letter_code
_entity_poly.pdbx_strand_id
1 'polypeptide(L)'
;MERCPNCRARSDGSESCRRCGMDHSRLLAAERAADACLRRAVAALAVNDTATAEQALHCALSLQHDPLAKALLGLIQAHREPSPFEPPIAEPPIAGPPIADPNASTAEPSVQAHACPPPRGGWKGLLTDLRSRLHRHRQ
;
A
#
# COMPACT_ATOMS: atom_id res chain seq x y z
N MET A 1 11.51 -21.47 8.62
CA MET A 1 11.64 -22.06 9.97
C MET A 1 13.08 -22.41 10.36
N GLU A 2 13.64 -21.87 11.46
CA GLU A 2 15.02 -22.17 11.91
C GLU A 2 15.12 -23.33 12.91
N ARG A 3 14.03 -23.66 13.62
CA ARG A 3 13.99 -24.71 14.65
C ARG A 3 12.68 -25.49 14.58
N CYS A 4 12.76 -26.77 14.90
CA CYS A 4 11.58 -27.64 15.02
C CYS A 4 10.68 -27.14 16.16
N PRO A 5 9.37 -26.90 15.92
CA PRO A 5 8.46 -26.40 16.94
C PRO A 5 8.22 -27.40 18.08
N ASN A 6 8.38 -28.71 17.81
CA ASN A 6 8.20 -29.76 18.81
C ASN A 6 9.43 -29.92 19.71
N CYS A 7 10.59 -30.25 19.13
CA CYS A 7 11.78 -30.63 19.91
C CYS A 7 12.87 -29.55 20.01
N ARG A 8 12.66 -28.37 19.38
CA ARG A 8 13.59 -27.23 19.32
C ARG A 8 14.96 -27.51 18.69
N ALA A 9 15.16 -28.69 18.09
CA ALA A 9 16.34 -28.98 17.27
C ALA A 9 16.43 -27.98 16.12
N ARG A 10 17.66 -27.64 15.69
CA ARG A 10 17.85 -26.83 14.48
C ARG A 10 17.21 -27.55 13.30
N SER A 11 16.45 -26.81 12.52
CA SER A 11 15.89 -27.29 11.26
C SER A 11 16.90 -27.00 10.15
N ASP A 12 17.09 -27.95 9.25
CA ASP A 12 17.82 -27.78 7.99
C ASP A 12 16.87 -27.40 6.84
N GLY A 13 15.59 -27.10 7.15
CA GLY A 13 14.55 -26.85 6.17
C GLY A 13 13.95 -28.12 5.57
N SER A 14 14.29 -29.31 6.09
CA SER A 14 13.66 -30.56 5.66
C SER A 14 12.19 -30.65 6.08
N GLU A 15 11.44 -31.42 5.31
CA GLU A 15 10.03 -31.74 5.57
C GLU A 15 9.82 -32.60 6.82
N SER A 16 10.88 -33.14 7.43
CA SER A 16 10.75 -33.95 8.66
C SER A 16 11.90 -33.70 9.61
N CYS A 17 11.60 -33.51 10.90
CA CYS A 17 12.63 -33.28 11.89
C CYS A 17 13.49 -34.52 12.11
N ARG A 18 14.80 -34.42 11.84
CA ARG A 18 15.77 -35.52 12.08
C ARG A 18 15.81 -36.04 13.52
N ARG A 19 15.43 -35.23 14.52
CA ARG A 19 15.48 -35.61 15.94
C ARG A 19 14.20 -36.30 16.42
N CYS A 20 13.04 -35.76 16.08
CA CYS A 20 11.76 -36.22 16.64
C CYS A 20 10.82 -36.83 15.60
N GLY A 21 11.19 -36.83 14.32
CA GLY A 21 10.38 -37.38 13.24
C GLY A 21 9.12 -36.56 12.89
N MET A 22 8.92 -35.39 13.51
CA MET A 22 7.76 -34.54 13.20
C MET A 22 7.78 -34.10 11.74
N ASP A 23 6.67 -34.30 11.04
CA ASP A 23 6.43 -33.77 9.70
C ASP A 23 6.18 -32.25 9.75
N HIS A 24 6.98 -31.50 8.99
CA HIS A 24 6.92 -30.06 8.82
C HIS A 24 6.32 -29.64 7.48
N SER A 25 5.97 -30.59 6.58
CA SER A 25 5.57 -30.30 5.20
C SER A 25 4.49 -29.22 5.10
N ARG A 26 3.44 -29.33 5.94
CA ARG A 26 2.34 -28.36 5.97
C ARG A 26 2.78 -26.97 6.45
N LEU A 27 3.66 -26.91 7.46
CA LEU A 27 4.18 -25.65 7.98
C LEU A 27 5.06 -24.96 6.93
N LEU A 28 5.96 -25.71 6.29
CA LEU A 28 6.80 -25.18 5.21
C LEU A 28 5.99 -24.78 3.97
N ALA A 29 4.89 -25.47 3.68
CA ALA A 29 3.96 -25.07 2.62
C ALA A 29 3.26 -23.75 2.95
N ALA A 30 2.81 -23.57 4.20
CA ALA A 30 2.21 -22.31 4.65
C ALA A 30 3.20 -21.14 4.59
N GLU A 31 4.44 -21.31 5.05
CA GLU A 31 5.50 -20.29 4.94
C GLU A 31 5.74 -19.90 3.46
N ARG A 32 5.86 -20.89 2.56
CA ARG A 32 6.04 -20.64 1.13
C ARG A 32 4.84 -19.92 0.50
N ALA A 33 3.62 -20.27 0.90
CA ALA A 33 2.40 -19.64 0.42
C ALA A 33 2.29 -18.18 0.90
N ALA A 34 2.66 -17.90 2.16
CA ALA A 34 2.71 -16.54 2.70
C ALA A 34 3.71 -15.68 1.91
N ASP A 35 4.92 -16.20 1.67
CA ASP A 35 5.96 -15.55 0.86
C ASP A 35 5.47 -15.25 -0.57
N ALA A 36 4.73 -16.17 -1.19
CA ALA A 36 4.15 -15.98 -2.52
C ALA A 36 3.08 -14.88 -2.52
N CYS A 37 2.18 -14.88 -1.52
CA CYS A 37 1.16 -13.85 -1.36
C CYS A 37 1.81 -12.46 -1.15
N LEU A 38 2.87 -12.36 -0.34
CA LEU A 38 3.60 -11.11 -0.13
C LEU A 38 4.28 -10.60 -1.41
N ARG A 39 4.92 -11.48 -2.19
CA ARG A 39 5.52 -11.11 -3.49
C ARG A 39 4.47 -10.60 -4.47
N ARG A 40 3.31 -11.25 -4.53
CA ARG A 40 2.18 -10.81 -5.37
C ARG A 40 1.68 -9.43 -4.95
N ALA A 41 1.58 -9.17 -3.65
CA ALA A 41 1.18 -7.85 -3.15
C ALA A 41 2.15 -6.75 -3.59
N VAL A 42 3.46 -6.98 -3.44
CA VAL A 42 4.49 -6.02 -3.86
C VAL A 42 4.45 -5.78 -5.38
N ALA A 43 4.24 -6.84 -6.18
CA ALA A 43 4.09 -6.72 -7.63
C ALA A 43 2.84 -5.90 -8.02
N ALA A 44 1.71 -6.11 -7.34
CA ALA A 44 0.48 -5.35 -7.55
C ALA A 44 0.64 -3.87 -7.19
N LEU A 45 1.30 -3.57 -6.05
CA LEU A 45 1.65 -2.20 -5.67
C LEU A 45 2.51 -1.49 -6.72
N ALA A 46 3.44 -2.20 -7.38
CA ALA A 46 4.30 -1.61 -8.42
C ALA A 46 3.52 -1.11 -9.66
N VAL A 47 2.32 -1.64 -9.90
CA VAL A 47 1.42 -1.22 -10.97
C VAL A 47 0.22 -0.40 -10.45
N ASN A 48 0.26 0.05 -9.19
CA ASN A 48 -0.83 0.76 -8.50
C ASN A 48 -2.14 -0.02 -8.36
N ASP A 49 -2.10 -1.35 -8.43
CA ASP A 49 -3.27 -2.20 -8.17
C ASP A 49 -3.39 -2.45 -6.66
N THR A 50 -4.02 -1.50 -5.96
CA THR A 50 -4.18 -1.55 -4.51
C THR A 50 -5.15 -2.63 -4.04
N ALA A 51 -6.16 -2.97 -4.85
CA ALA A 51 -7.15 -4.00 -4.50
C ALA A 51 -6.50 -5.40 -4.49
N THR A 52 -5.76 -5.75 -5.53
CA THR A 52 -5.01 -7.03 -5.57
C THR A 52 -3.95 -7.07 -4.49
N ALA A 53 -3.27 -5.94 -4.25
CA ALA A 53 -2.28 -5.84 -3.18
C ALA A 53 -2.89 -6.12 -1.80
N GLU A 54 -4.00 -5.45 -1.47
CA GLU A 54 -4.71 -5.61 -0.19
C GLU A 54 -5.15 -7.07 0.02
N GLN A 55 -5.76 -7.69 -1.00
CA GLN A 55 -6.19 -9.09 -0.90
C GLN A 55 -5.00 -10.05 -0.72
N ALA A 56 -3.89 -9.80 -1.42
CA ALA A 56 -2.68 -10.60 -1.28
C ALA A 56 -2.00 -10.41 0.10
N LEU A 57 -2.05 -9.21 0.68
CA LEU A 57 -1.55 -8.96 2.04
C LEU A 57 -2.41 -9.65 3.10
N HIS A 58 -3.73 -9.61 2.96
CA HIS A 58 -4.63 -10.36 3.84
C HIS A 58 -4.39 -11.88 3.76
N CYS A 59 -4.14 -12.41 2.56
CA CYS A 59 -3.71 -13.81 2.39
C CYS A 59 -2.40 -14.10 3.15
N ALA A 60 -1.38 -13.25 3.02
CA ALA A 60 -0.11 -13.46 3.71
C ALA A 60 -0.31 -13.45 5.24
N LEU A 61 -1.09 -12.50 5.75
CA LEU A 61 -1.38 -12.34 7.18
C LEU A 61 -2.22 -13.47 7.78
N SER A 62 -3.08 -14.13 6.99
CA SER A 62 -3.86 -15.28 7.46
C SER A 62 -3.01 -16.55 7.59
N LEU A 63 -1.90 -16.63 6.85
CA LEU A 63 -0.95 -17.75 6.89
C LEU A 63 0.15 -17.53 7.94
N GLN A 64 0.66 -16.30 8.04
CA GLN A 64 1.75 -15.96 8.95
C GLN A 64 1.65 -14.50 9.40
N HIS A 65 1.95 -14.26 10.68
CA HIS A 65 2.09 -12.89 11.17
C HIS A 65 3.41 -12.27 10.67
N ASP A 66 3.32 -11.51 9.59
CA ASP A 66 4.45 -10.81 8.98
C ASP A 66 4.36 -9.28 9.23
N PRO A 67 5.34 -8.66 9.92
CA PRO A 67 5.32 -7.23 10.21
C PRO A 67 5.32 -6.34 8.96
N LEU A 68 6.00 -6.74 7.88
CA LEU A 68 6.01 -6.00 6.62
C LEU A 68 4.63 -6.05 5.97
N ALA A 69 3.99 -7.22 5.93
CA ALA A 69 2.66 -7.35 5.36
C ALA A 69 1.64 -6.44 6.09
N LYS A 70 1.74 -6.37 7.42
CA LYS A 70 0.93 -5.45 8.23
C LYS A 70 1.23 -3.98 7.93
N ALA A 71 2.50 -3.61 7.80
CA ALA A 71 2.90 -2.24 7.48
C ALA A 71 2.42 -1.79 6.10
N LEU A 72 2.52 -2.66 5.08
CA LEU A 72 2.03 -2.40 3.73
C LEU A 72 0.51 -2.21 3.69
N LEU A 73 -0.23 -2.99 4.47
CA LEU A 73 -1.68 -2.84 4.57
C LEU A 73 -2.05 -1.47 5.18
N GLY A 74 -1.35 -1.07 6.25
CA GLY A 74 -1.51 0.25 6.86
C GLY A 74 -1.19 1.39 5.89
N LEU A 75 -0.18 1.22 5.04
CA LEU A 75 0.16 2.18 3.97
C LEU A 75 -0.99 2.32 2.96
N ILE A 76 -1.57 1.21 2.49
CA ILE A 76 -2.72 1.23 1.57
C ILE A 76 -3.91 1.98 2.20
N GLN A 77 -4.19 1.72 3.48
CA GLN A 77 -5.29 2.36 4.21
C GLN A 77 -5.06 3.87 4.38
N ALA A 78 -3.85 4.28 4.76
CA ALA A 78 -3.49 5.69 4.92
C ALA A 78 -3.60 6.49 3.62
N HIS A 79 -3.37 5.87 2.46
CA HIS A 79 -3.56 6.51 1.16
C HIS A 79 -5.02 6.58 0.70
N ARG A 80 -5.93 5.85 1.35
CA ARG A 80 -7.36 5.85 1.03
C ARG A 80 -8.12 6.94 1.78
N GLU A 81 -7.65 7.31 2.96
CA GLU A 81 -8.20 8.44 3.72
C GLU A 81 -7.94 9.74 2.93
N PRO A 82 -8.99 10.46 2.48
CA PRO A 82 -8.79 11.80 1.98
C PRO A 82 -8.24 12.65 3.12
N SER A 83 -7.09 13.30 2.88
CA SER A 83 -6.48 14.22 3.84
C SER A 83 -7.53 15.21 4.36
N PRO A 84 -7.81 15.28 5.67
CA PRO A 84 -8.76 16.25 6.23
C PRO A 84 -8.26 17.70 6.17
N PHE A 85 -7.09 17.94 5.59
CA PHE A 85 -6.53 19.26 5.33
C PHE A 85 -6.81 19.71 3.89
N GLU A 86 -8.08 19.89 3.52
CA GLU A 86 -8.41 20.99 2.62
C GLU A 86 -8.72 22.20 3.52
N PRO A 87 -7.84 23.21 3.61
CA PRO A 87 -8.20 24.45 4.28
C PRO A 87 -9.47 24.99 3.59
N PRO A 88 -10.48 25.47 4.35
CA PRO A 88 -11.64 26.10 3.75
C PRO A 88 -11.13 27.21 2.84
N ILE A 89 -11.52 27.13 1.58
CA ILE A 89 -11.30 28.17 0.58
C ILE A 89 -11.88 29.44 1.20
N ALA A 90 -11.03 30.35 1.66
CA ALA A 90 -11.48 31.65 2.13
C ALA A 90 -12.11 32.34 0.93
N GLU A 91 -13.44 32.41 0.91
CA GLU A 91 -14.17 33.18 -0.09
C GLU A 91 -13.61 34.62 -0.10
N PRO A 92 -13.30 35.19 -1.28
CA PRO A 92 -12.85 36.57 -1.39
C PRO A 92 -13.95 37.54 -0.91
N PRO A 93 -13.57 38.74 -0.43
CA PRO A 93 -14.47 39.64 0.28
C PRO A 93 -15.66 40.03 -0.59
N ILE A 94 -16.86 39.94 0.01
CA ILE A 94 -18.12 40.42 -0.57
C ILE A 94 -17.93 41.89 -0.97
N ALA A 95 -17.83 42.12 -2.28
CA ALA A 95 -17.86 43.46 -2.86
C ALA A 95 -19.23 44.10 -2.57
N GLY A 96 -19.20 45.36 -2.10
CA GLY A 96 -20.40 46.15 -1.86
C GLY A 96 -21.27 46.38 -3.11
N PRO A 97 -22.48 46.93 -2.94
CA PRO A 97 -23.52 46.97 -3.97
C PRO A 97 -23.18 47.88 -5.16
N PRO A 98 -23.79 47.61 -6.35
CA PRO A 98 -23.38 48.18 -7.62
C PRO A 98 -23.86 49.63 -7.78
N ILE A 99 -22.95 50.52 -8.19
CA ILE A 99 -23.31 51.80 -8.81
C ILE A 99 -23.54 51.50 -10.30
N ALA A 100 -24.73 51.85 -10.79
CA ALA A 100 -25.18 51.57 -12.15
C ALA A 100 -24.48 52.48 -13.18
N ASP A 101 -23.89 51.86 -14.22
CA ASP A 101 -23.55 52.50 -15.48
C ASP A 101 -24.23 51.72 -16.63
N PRO A 102 -25.10 52.34 -17.45
CA PRO A 102 -25.82 51.65 -18.51
C PRO A 102 -25.16 51.90 -19.87
N ASN A 103 -23.93 51.43 -20.10
CA ASN A 103 -23.42 51.30 -21.48
C ASN A 103 -22.12 50.51 -21.57
N ALA A 104 -22.18 49.23 -21.93
CA ALA A 104 -21.14 48.58 -22.73
C ALA A 104 -21.57 47.17 -23.15
N SER A 105 -21.76 47.04 -24.45
CA SER A 105 -21.80 45.80 -25.20
C SER A 105 -20.49 45.02 -25.07
N THR A 106 -20.58 43.67 -25.08
CA THR A 106 -19.74 42.70 -25.83
C THR A 106 -19.21 41.50 -25.02
N ALA A 107 -19.48 40.31 -25.59
CA ALA A 107 -18.77 39.03 -25.54
C ALA A 107 -18.82 38.14 -24.29
N GLU A 108 -19.38 36.94 -24.52
CA GLU A 108 -19.15 35.70 -23.75
C GLU A 108 -17.65 35.34 -23.71
N PRO A 109 -17.21 34.72 -22.59
CA PRO A 109 -16.19 33.69 -22.69
C PRO A 109 -16.66 32.38 -22.03
N SER A 110 -16.62 31.34 -22.86
CA SER A 110 -16.61 29.93 -22.47
C SER A 110 -15.37 29.66 -21.59
N VAL A 111 -15.57 29.23 -20.35
CA VAL A 111 -14.49 28.76 -19.48
C VAL A 111 -14.66 27.27 -19.23
N GLN A 112 -13.70 26.55 -19.81
CA GLN A 112 -13.53 25.11 -19.76
C GLN A 112 -13.33 24.64 -18.31
N ALA A 113 -13.98 23.52 -17.98
CA ALA A 113 -13.74 22.78 -16.75
C ALA A 113 -12.26 22.33 -16.70
N HIS A 114 -11.49 22.94 -15.80
CA HIS A 114 -10.18 22.45 -15.45
C HIS A 114 -10.33 21.15 -14.65
N ALA A 115 -10.06 20.03 -15.32
CA ALA A 115 -9.87 18.75 -14.66
C ALA A 115 -8.72 18.86 -13.66
N CYS A 116 -8.98 18.52 -12.39
CA CYS A 116 -7.96 18.28 -11.39
C CYS A 116 -6.91 17.29 -11.95
N PRO A 117 -5.61 17.64 -11.95
CA PRO A 117 -4.57 16.68 -12.27
C PRO A 117 -4.51 15.59 -11.17
N PRO A 118 -4.31 14.31 -11.52
CA PRO A 118 -4.13 13.25 -10.54
C PRO A 118 -2.87 13.51 -9.70
N PRO A 119 -2.84 13.10 -8.42
CA PRO A 119 -1.70 13.31 -7.55
C PRO A 119 -0.47 12.60 -8.12
N ARG A 120 0.52 13.40 -8.55
CA ARG A 120 1.85 12.93 -9.00
C ARG A 120 2.70 12.60 -7.78
N GLY A 121 2.29 11.58 -7.02
CA GLY A 121 3.04 10.99 -5.91
C GLY A 121 3.11 9.48 -6.11
N GLY A 122 3.78 9.04 -7.18
CA GLY A 122 3.79 7.63 -7.56
C GLY A 122 4.51 6.76 -6.54
N TRP A 123 3.84 5.69 -6.10
CA TRP A 123 4.32 4.59 -5.25
C TRP A 123 5.71 4.06 -5.62
N LYS A 124 6.14 4.27 -6.87
CA LYS A 124 7.47 3.95 -7.39
C LYS A 124 8.61 4.52 -6.55
N GLY A 125 8.47 5.73 -6.01
CA GLY A 125 9.51 6.34 -5.16
C GLY A 125 9.69 5.59 -3.84
N LEU A 126 8.58 5.26 -3.17
CA LEU A 126 8.56 4.56 -1.89
C LEU A 126 8.93 3.08 -2.01
N LEU A 127 8.51 2.41 -3.10
CA LEU A 127 8.83 1.00 -3.35
C LEU A 127 10.33 0.76 -3.59
N THR A 128 11.03 1.74 -4.17
CA THR A 128 12.48 1.64 -4.42
C THR A 128 13.29 1.70 -3.11
N ASP A 129 12.85 2.52 -2.14
CA ASP A 129 13.46 2.57 -0.80
C ASP A 129 13.14 1.30 0.02
N LEU A 130 11.90 0.82 -0.04
CA LEU A 130 11.47 -0.38 0.71
C LEU A 130 12.18 -1.65 0.21
N ARG A 131 12.33 -1.81 -1.10
CA ARG A 131 13.07 -2.93 -1.71
C ARG A 131 14.56 -2.92 -1.30
N SER A 132 15.15 -1.74 -1.14
CA SER A 132 16.54 -1.58 -0.68
C SER A 132 16.74 -1.88 0.81
N ARG A 133 15.69 -1.76 1.63
CA ARG A 133 15.71 -2.15 3.06
C ARG A 133 15.46 -3.64 3.26
N LEU A 134 14.59 -4.24 2.46
CA LEU A 134 14.31 -5.69 2.52
C LEU A 134 15.50 -6.56 2.11
N HIS A 135 16.34 -6.09 1.18
CA HIS A 135 17.58 -6.80 0.84
C HIS A 135 18.62 -6.80 1.96
N ARG A 136 18.63 -5.79 2.82
CA ARG A 136 19.55 -5.68 3.97
C ARG A 136 19.18 -6.56 5.16
N HIS A 137 17.91 -6.93 5.31
CA HIS A 137 17.45 -7.78 6.41
C HIS A 137 17.52 -9.28 6.11
N ARG A 138 17.96 -9.66 4.90
CA ARG A 138 18.08 -11.06 4.45
C ARG A 138 19.52 -11.57 4.34
N GLN A 139 20.52 -10.75 4.72
CA GLN A 139 21.93 -11.15 4.90
C GLN A 139 22.23 -11.22 6.40
#